data_AF-A0A6B3H109-F1
#
_entry.id   AF-A0A6B3H109-F1
#
_cell.length_a   1.000
_cell.length_b   1.000
_cell.length_c   1.000
_cell.angle_alpha   90.00
_cell.angle_beta   90.00
_cell.angle_gamma   90.00
#
_symmetry.space_group_name_H-M   'P 1'
#
loop_
_entity.id
_entity.type
_entity.pdbx_description
1 polymer ?
#
loop_
_entity_poly.entity_id
_entity_poly.type
_entity_poly.pdbx_seq_one_letter_code
_entity_poly.pdbx_strand_id
1 'polypeptide(L)'
;GDPELIRERLGWPVEGLLFSVEHGWWPPGGRWGPRPADPAEAVAAARAALSSVPALIPLYSHRYLAAGTGSGAGAGSGAEAGVAHGRPVLSVVGADTIHYGRDLAEWVEREFGDPDPGESRPEPAAGDRVPFWSDLAG
;
A
#
# COMPACT_ATOMS: atom_id res chain seq x y z
N GLY A 1 -3.98 -23.19 -3.74
CA GLY A 1 -4.03 -22.30 -2.56
C GLY A 1 -5.42 -22.36 -1.98
N ASP A 2 -5.55 -22.19 -0.66
CA ASP A 2 -6.84 -22.11 0.02
C ASP A 2 -7.49 -20.73 -0.29
N PRO A 3 -8.66 -20.66 -0.94
CA PRO A 3 -9.30 -19.41 -1.30
C PRO A 3 -9.73 -18.58 -0.09
N GLU A 4 -10.04 -19.19 1.04
CA GLU A 4 -10.40 -18.45 2.26
C GLU A 4 -9.19 -17.73 2.83
N LEU A 5 -8.05 -18.41 2.89
CA LEU A 5 -6.77 -17.83 3.32
C LEU A 5 -6.30 -16.70 2.40
N ILE A 6 -6.61 -16.78 1.10
CA ILE A 6 -6.32 -15.68 0.15
C ILE A 6 -7.24 -14.47 0.44
N ARG A 7 -8.53 -14.71 0.68
CA ARG A 7 -9.50 -13.64 1.00
C ARG A 7 -9.14 -12.94 2.32
N GLU A 8 -8.75 -13.72 3.32
CA GLU A 8 -8.29 -13.21 4.61
C GLU A 8 -7.10 -12.26 4.42
N ARG A 9 -6.06 -12.71 3.69
CA ARG A 9 -4.86 -11.91 3.44
C ARG A 9 -5.10 -10.65 2.61
N LEU A 10 -6.08 -10.67 1.71
CA LEU A 10 -6.52 -9.47 0.97
C LEU A 10 -7.19 -8.45 1.91
N GLY A 11 -7.81 -8.91 3.01
CA GLY A 11 -8.47 -8.07 4.01
C GLY A 11 -7.53 -7.43 5.02
N TRP A 12 -6.39 -8.06 5.33
CA TRP A 12 -5.49 -7.65 6.41
C TRP A 12 -5.08 -6.17 6.42
N PRO A 13 -4.73 -5.52 5.29
CA PRO A 13 -4.39 -4.09 5.32
C PRO A 13 -5.54 -3.21 5.79
N VAL A 14 -6.75 -3.50 5.31
CA VAL A 14 -7.96 -2.76 5.69
C VAL A 14 -8.30 -3.05 7.15
N GLU A 15 -8.24 -4.31 7.58
CA GLU A 15 -8.52 -4.71 8.96
C GLU A 15 -7.54 -4.07 9.95
N GLY A 16 -6.24 -4.08 9.66
CA GLY A 16 -5.24 -3.42 10.50
C GLY A 16 -5.46 -1.92 10.61
N LEU A 17 -5.87 -1.27 9.52
CA LEU A 17 -6.15 0.16 9.54
C LEU A 17 -7.43 0.48 10.33
N LEU A 18 -8.48 -0.33 10.19
CA LEU A 18 -9.71 -0.20 10.99
C LEU A 18 -9.43 -0.41 12.48
N PHE A 19 -8.56 -1.37 12.83
CA PHE A 19 -8.08 -1.54 14.20
C PHE A 19 -7.36 -0.28 14.69
N SER A 20 -6.51 0.34 13.85
CA SER A 20 -5.84 1.59 14.22
C SER A 20 -6.83 2.74 14.46
N VAL A 21 -7.90 2.83 13.65
CA VAL A 21 -8.99 3.82 13.80
C VAL A 21 -9.76 3.64 15.12
N GLU A 22 -10.11 2.40 15.44
CA GLU A 22 -10.75 2.03 16.70
C GLU A 22 -9.93 2.53 17.90
N HIS A 23 -8.60 2.44 17.78
CA HIS A 23 -7.63 2.86 18.81
C HIS A 23 -7.17 4.31 18.70
N GLY A 24 -7.91 5.16 17.98
CA GLY A 24 -7.74 6.61 18.01
C GLY A 24 -6.97 7.21 16.83
N TRP A 25 -6.44 6.39 15.93
CA TRP A 25 -5.84 6.91 14.70
C TRP A 25 -6.91 7.53 13.77
N TRP A 26 -6.53 8.57 13.05
CA TRP A 26 -7.33 9.17 11.97
C TRP A 26 -6.38 9.77 10.94
N PRO A 27 -6.66 9.66 9.63
CA PRO A 27 -5.72 10.12 8.63
C PRO A 27 -5.50 11.62 8.70
N PRO A 28 -4.25 12.09 8.56
CA PRO A 28 -3.94 13.50 8.46
C PRO A 28 -4.54 14.12 7.18
N GLY A 29 -4.57 15.44 7.10
CA GLY A 29 -5.04 16.16 5.91
C GLY A 29 -6.57 16.21 5.72
N GLY A 30 -7.35 15.69 6.68
CA GLY A 30 -8.81 15.89 6.72
C GLY A 30 -9.60 15.15 5.66
N ARG A 31 -9.00 14.18 4.95
CA ARG A 31 -9.65 13.48 3.82
C ARG A 31 -10.93 12.72 4.18
N TRP A 32 -11.09 12.33 5.44
CA TRP A 32 -12.30 11.67 5.98
C TRP A 32 -13.21 12.63 6.74
N GLY A 33 -12.90 13.93 6.73
CA GLY A 33 -13.55 14.90 7.61
C GLY A 33 -13.14 14.71 9.08
N PRO A 34 -13.88 15.34 10.01
CA PRO A 34 -13.61 15.21 11.44
C PRO A 34 -13.86 13.77 11.91
N ARG A 35 -13.02 13.29 12.83
CA ARG A 35 -13.20 11.99 13.47
C ARG A 35 -14.45 12.02 14.37
N PRO A 36 -15.38 11.06 14.23
CA PRO A 36 -16.46 10.88 15.20
C PRO A 36 -15.92 10.66 16.62
N ALA A 37 -16.68 11.08 17.63
CA ALA A 37 -16.31 10.88 19.03
C ALA A 37 -16.44 9.41 19.43
N ASP A 38 -17.50 8.75 18.94
CA ASP A 38 -17.74 7.33 19.18
C ASP A 38 -16.80 6.45 18.32
N PRO A 39 -16.06 5.49 18.91
CA PRO A 39 -15.16 4.63 18.16
C PRO A 39 -15.85 3.75 17.11
N ALA A 40 -17.05 3.25 17.37
CA ALA A 40 -17.77 2.41 16.42
C ALA A 40 -18.25 3.24 15.21
N GLU A 41 -18.70 4.46 15.45
CA GLU A 41 -19.00 5.42 14.37
C GLU A 41 -17.75 5.76 13.55
N ALA A 42 -16.60 5.96 14.20
CA ALA A 42 -15.33 6.21 13.51
C ALA A 42 -14.92 5.03 12.62
N VAL A 43 -15.03 3.79 13.12
CA VAL A 43 -14.75 2.57 12.35
C VAL A 43 -15.73 2.42 11.17
N ALA A 44 -17.01 2.70 11.37
CA ALA A 44 -18.01 2.65 10.30
C ALA A 44 -17.72 3.67 9.19
N ALA A 45 -17.38 4.90 9.56
CA ALA A 45 -16.99 5.95 8.62
C ALA A 45 -15.70 5.59 7.87
N ALA A 46 -14.69 5.07 8.56
CA ALA A 46 -13.45 4.60 7.94
C ALA A 46 -13.70 3.44 6.97
N ARG A 47 -14.54 2.46 7.34
CA ARG A 47 -14.91 1.34 6.44
C ARG A 47 -15.59 1.84 5.17
N ALA A 48 -16.50 2.81 5.28
CA ALA A 48 -17.14 3.41 4.13
C ALA A 48 -16.11 4.11 3.21
N ALA A 49 -15.18 4.88 3.80
CA ALA A 49 -14.16 5.57 3.02
C ALA A 49 -13.13 4.63 2.38
N LEU A 50 -12.82 3.50 3.01
CA LEU A 50 -11.88 2.49 2.49
C LEU A 50 -12.46 1.64 1.37
N SER A 51 -13.79 1.62 1.19
CA SER A 51 -14.44 0.85 0.11
C SER A 51 -14.07 1.33 -1.31
N SER A 52 -13.58 2.56 -1.45
CA SER A 52 -13.16 3.16 -2.72
C SER A 52 -11.64 3.18 -2.92
N VAL A 53 -10.87 2.71 -1.93
CA VAL A 53 -9.41 2.71 -1.96
C VAL A 53 -8.90 1.51 -2.77
N PRO A 54 -7.80 1.63 -3.54
CA PRO A 54 -7.21 0.50 -4.26
C PRO A 54 -6.93 -0.68 -3.33
N ALA A 55 -7.43 -1.86 -3.72
CA ALA A 55 -7.16 -3.10 -2.99
C ALA A 55 -5.65 -3.41 -3.02
N LEU A 56 -5.14 -4.00 -1.95
CA LEU A 56 -3.75 -4.41 -1.83
C LEU A 56 -3.63 -5.92 -2.03
N ILE A 57 -2.85 -6.32 -3.02
CA ILE A 57 -2.56 -7.72 -3.36
C ILE A 57 -1.42 -8.17 -2.45
N PRO A 58 -1.63 -9.16 -1.57
CA PRO A 58 -0.59 -9.64 -0.66
C PRO A 58 0.52 -10.33 -1.45
N LEU A 59 1.76 -10.03 -1.08
CA LEU A 59 2.95 -10.74 -1.51
C LEU A 59 3.38 -11.68 -0.37
N TYR A 60 4.44 -11.32 0.34
CA TYR A 60 5.00 -12.02 1.48
C TYR A 60 4.94 -11.14 2.72
N SER A 61 4.70 -11.72 3.90
CA SER A 61 4.62 -10.96 5.16
C SER A 61 3.65 -9.77 5.06
N HIS A 62 4.05 -8.58 5.50
CA HIS A 62 3.28 -7.33 5.42
C HIS A 62 3.49 -6.57 4.11
N ARG A 63 3.85 -7.23 3.01
CA ARG A 63 4.17 -6.59 1.71
C ARG A 63 3.04 -6.72 0.71
N TYR A 64 2.78 -5.65 -0.05
CA TYR A 64 1.63 -5.55 -0.94
C TYR A 64 1.91 -4.79 -2.24
N LEU A 65 1.19 -5.17 -3.30
CA LEU A 65 1.03 -4.37 -4.53
C LEU A 65 -0.36 -3.75 -4.59
N ALA A 66 -0.48 -2.51 -5.05
CA ALA A 66 -1.80 -1.89 -5.23
C ALA A 66 -2.48 -2.32 -6.52
N ALA A 67 -3.65 -2.95 -6.45
CA ALA A 67 -4.43 -3.35 -7.62
C ALA A 67 -4.74 -2.15 -8.53
N GLY A 68 -4.65 -2.35 -9.84
CA GLY A 68 -5.00 -1.32 -10.83
C GLY A 68 -3.95 -0.23 -11.06
N THR A 69 -2.85 -0.16 -10.30
CA THR A 69 -1.70 0.71 -10.64
C THR A 69 -0.85 0.00 -11.69
N GLY A 70 -1.06 0.32 -12.96
CA GLY A 70 -0.40 -0.40 -14.05
C GLY A 70 -0.83 0.13 -15.42
N SER A 71 -0.60 1.41 -15.68
CA SER A 71 -0.59 1.94 -17.04
C SER A 71 0.86 2.01 -17.51
N GLY A 72 1.32 0.97 -18.21
CA GLY A 72 2.67 0.92 -18.76
C GLY A 72 3.15 -0.42 -19.28
N ALA A 73 2.28 -1.41 -19.51
CA ALA A 73 2.63 -2.53 -20.38
C ALA A 73 2.64 -2.02 -21.84
N GLY A 74 3.76 -1.45 -22.26
CA GLY A 74 4.07 -1.26 -23.67
C GLY A 74 4.29 -2.61 -24.33
N ALA A 75 3.20 -3.30 -24.67
CA ALA A 75 3.24 -4.34 -25.69
C ALA A 75 3.41 -3.64 -27.05
N GLY A 76 4.65 -3.48 -27.50
CA GLY A 76 4.98 -3.20 -28.90
C GLY A 76 5.73 -1.89 -29.19
N SER A 77 6.66 -2.03 -30.14
CA SER A 77 7.42 -1.02 -30.88
C SER A 77 8.45 -0.16 -30.12
N GLY A 78 9.69 -0.63 -30.10
CA GLY A 78 10.76 -0.06 -30.93
C GLY A 78 11.15 1.42 -30.75
N ALA A 79 10.74 2.09 -29.68
CA ALA A 79 11.25 3.40 -29.31
C ALA A 79 11.71 3.32 -27.86
N GLU A 80 12.89 3.88 -27.58
CA GLU A 80 13.48 4.05 -26.23
C GLU A 80 12.41 4.60 -25.27
N ALA A 81 11.70 3.68 -24.61
CA ALA A 81 10.65 3.99 -23.68
C ALA A 81 11.34 4.44 -22.39
N GLY A 82 11.14 5.71 -22.02
CA GLY A 82 11.48 6.18 -20.68
C GLY A 82 11.03 5.15 -19.66
N VAL A 83 11.95 4.74 -18.79
CA VAL A 83 11.86 3.57 -17.90
C VAL A 83 10.42 3.38 -17.44
N ALA A 84 9.77 2.31 -17.90
CA ALA A 84 8.51 1.89 -17.31
C ALA A 84 8.83 1.53 -15.86
N HIS A 85 8.53 2.44 -14.93
CA HIS A 85 8.79 2.20 -13.51
C HIS A 85 7.86 1.05 -13.09
N GLY A 86 8.42 0.07 -12.38
CA GLY A 86 7.64 -1.04 -11.87
C GLY A 86 6.61 -0.58 -10.84
N ARG A 87 5.72 -1.48 -10.43
CA ARG A 87 4.72 -1.17 -9.39
C ARG A 87 5.41 -1.17 -8.03
N PRO A 88 5.30 -0.10 -7.23
CA PRO A 88 5.95 -0.09 -5.93
C PRO A 88 5.36 -1.16 -5.02
N VAL A 89 6.25 -1.74 -4.22
CA VAL A 89 5.88 -2.63 -3.13
C VAL A 89 5.75 -1.79 -1.87
N LEU A 90 4.57 -1.84 -1.27
CA LEU A 90 4.30 -1.20 0.00
C LEU A 90 4.46 -2.21 1.13
N SER A 91 4.91 -1.73 2.28
CA SER A 91 4.72 -2.44 3.53
C SER A 91 3.65 -1.74 4.35
N VAL A 92 2.64 -2.49 4.81
CA VAL A 92 1.50 -1.93 5.54
C VAL A 92 1.27 -2.73 6.82
N VAL A 93 1.35 -2.04 7.96
CA VAL A 93 1.06 -2.57 9.29
C VAL A 93 0.17 -1.57 10.03
N GLY A 94 -1.13 -1.83 10.05
CA GLY A 94 -2.09 -0.89 10.64
C GLY A 94 -2.12 0.42 9.87
N ALA A 95 -1.87 1.52 10.57
CA ALA A 95 -1.73 2.85 9.98
C ALA A 95 -0.30 3.19 9.50
N ASP A 96 0.69 2.35 9.81
CA ASP A 96 2.07 2.53 9.34
C ASP A 96 2.21 1.95 7.93
N THR A 97 2.51 2.82 6.96
CA THR A 97 2.71 2.45 5.57
C THR A 97 4.02 3.02 5.09
N ILE A 98 4.80 2.24 4.35
CA ILE A 98 6.07 2.67 3.77
C ILE A 98 6.21 2.16 2.35
N HIS A 99 7.01 2.85 1.54
CA HIS A 99 7.56 2.31 0.31
C HIS A 99 8.72 1.37 0.67
N TYR A 100 8.56 0.10 0.31
CA TYR A 100 9.52 -0.94 0.64
C TYR A 100 10.41 -1.31 -0.56
N GLY A 101 9.87 -1.21 -1.78
CA GLY A 101 10.64 -1.29 -3.03
C GLY A 101 9.96 -0.48 -4.13
N ARG A 102 10.75 0.09 -5.06
CA ARG A 102 10.23 0.80 -6.24
C ARG A 102 9.56 -0.15 -7.21
N ASP A 103 10.02 -1.39 -7.24
CA ASP A 103 9.44 -2.47 -8.04
C ASP A 103 9.59 -3.84 -7.35
N LEU A 104 9.14 -4.89 -8.02
CA LEU A 104 9.24 -6.26 -7.51
C LEU A 104 10.69 -6.77 -7.45
N ALA A 105 11.58 -6.33 -8.34
CA ALA A 105 12.96 -6.80 -8.35
C ALA A 105 13.72 -6.24 -7.15
N GLU A 106 13.63 -4.93 -6.91
CA GLU A 106 14.21 -4.29 -5.73
C GLU A 106 13.59 -4.84 -4.43
N TRP A 107 12.28 -5.11 -4.42
CA TRP A 107 11.65 -5.77 -3.27
C TRP A 107 12.26 -7.14 -2.97
N VAL A 108 12.46 -7.99 -3.99
CA VAL A 108 13.06 -9.32 -3.82
C VAL A 108 14.48 -9.20 -3.27
N GLU A 109 15.28 -8.28 -3.80
CA GLU A 109 16.64 -8.02 -3.34
C GLU A 109 16.66 -7.57 -1.86
N ARG A 110 15.75 -6.68 -1.46
CA ARG A 110 15.67 -6.21 -0.07
C ARG A 110 15.13 -7.24 0.91
N GLU A 111 14.18 -8.07 0.49
CA GLU A 111 13.52 -9.05 1.36
C GLU A 111 14.35 -10.34 1.51
N PHE A 112 15.09 -10.74 0.47
CA PHE A 112 15.78 -12.04 0.42
C PHE A 112 17.28 -11.96 0.11
N GLY A 113 17.81 -10.77 -0.19
CA GLY A 113 19.24 -10.54 -0.34
C GLY A 113 19.94 -10.25 0.98
N ASP A 114 21.24 -9.92 0.89
CA ASP A 114 22.03 -9.51 2.04
C ASP A 114 21.66 -8.06 2.43
N PRO A 115 21.24 -7.81 3.68
CA PRO A 115 20.83 -6.47 4.09
C PRO A 115 22.02 -5.51 4.06
N ASP A 116 21.92 -4.45 3.26
CA ASP A 116 22.82 -3.30 3.37
C ASP A 116 22.28 -2.35 4.46
N PRO A 117 22.93 -2.24 5.63
CA PRO A 117 22.47 -1.37 6.71
C PRO A 117 22.50 0.12 6.36
N GLY A 118 23.17 0.52 5.27
CA GLY A 118 23.20 1.89 4.77
C GLY A 118 22.08 2.22 3.78
N GLU A 119 21.29 1.25 3.35
CA GLU A 119 20.30 1.46 2.30
C GLU A 119 19.06 2.21 2.83
N SER A 120 18.84 3.42 2.33
CA SER A 120 17.62 4.18 2.64
C SER A 120 16.39 3.54 2.00
N ARG A 121 15.23 3.71 2.65
CA ARG A 121 13.95 3.38 2.00
C ARG A 121 13.77 4.25 0.76
N PRO A 122 13.25 3.69 -0.33
CA PRO A 122 13.06 4.47 -1.54
C PRO A 122 11.95 5.48 -1.34
N GLU A 123 12.21 6.73 -1.72
CA GLU A 123 11.15 7.69 -1.96
C GLU A 123 10.43 7.33 -3.26
N PRO A 124 9.08 7.28 -3.28
CA PRO A 124 8.35 7.03 -4.51
C PRO A 124 8.59 8.14 -5.52
N ALA A 125 8.84 7.79 -6.78
CA ALA A 125 8.71 8.78 -7.85
C ALA A 125 7.24 9.27 -7.89
N ALA A 126 7.02 10.53 -8.29
CA ALA A 126 5.69 11.12 -8.29
C ALA A 126 4.64 10.30 -9.09
N GLY A 127 5.08 9.58 -10.13
CA GLY A 127 4.23 8.70 -10.95
C GLY A 127 3.92 7.34 -10.35
N ASP A 128 4.65 6.92 -9.30
CA ASP A 128 4.53 5.59 -8.70
C ASP A 128 3.65 5.61 -7.44
N ARG A 129 3.21 6.79 -6.98
CA ARG A 129 2.38 6.90 -5.78
C ARG A 129 1.07 6.12 -5.95
N VAL A 130 0.78 5.29 -4.96
CA VAL A 130 -0.51 4.59 -4.82
C VAL A 130 -1.48 5.53 -4.11
N PRO A 131 -2.61 5.92 -4.75
CA PRO A 131 -3.59 6.78 -4.11
C PRO A 131 -4.00 6.26 -2.72
N PHE A 132 -4.12 7.19 -1.76
CA PHE A 132 -4.34 6.92 -0.34
C PHE A 132 -3.16 6.24 0.38
N TRP A 133 -2.71 5.07 -0.06
CA TRP A 133 -1.69 4.32 0.68
C TRP A 133 -0.34 5.04 0.72
N SER A 134 0.07 5.68 -0.37
CA SER A 134 1.30 6.49 -0.39
C SER A 134 1.16 7.83 0.36
N ASP A 135 -0.04 8.24 0.73
CA ASP A 135 -0.23 9.42 1.59
C ASP A 135 -0.10 9.07 3.07
N LEU A 136 -0.23 7.79 3.42
CA LEU A 136 0.09 7.26 4.75
C LEU A 136 1.60 7.04 4.93
N ALA A 137 2.32 6.83 3.83
CA ALA A 137 3.78 6.81 3.80
C ALA A 137 4.33 8.24 3.85
N GLY A 138 4.67 8.70 5.05
CA GLY A 138 5.26 10.02 5.30
C GLY A 138 6.10 10.01 6.57
#